data_AF-A0A496U932-F1
#
_entry.id   AF-A0A496U932-F1
#
_cell.length_a   1.000
_cell.length_b   1.000
_cell.length_c   1.000
_cell.angle_alpha   90.00
_cell.angle_beta   90.00
_cell.angle_gamma   90.00
#
_symmetry.space_group_name_H-M   'P 1'
#
loop_
_entity.id
_entity.type
_entity.pdbx_description
1 polymer ?
#
loop_
_entity_poly.entity_id
_entity_poly.type
_entity_poly.pdbx_seq_one_letter_code
_entity_poly.pdbx_strand_id
1 'polypeptide(L)'
;MNSGYKGWIEKNLDIVDKSGQLVPFKLNPIQEKFLTQDTTNGKDIILKARQQGFSSLINGVFLADFLMKPNTYNVVIADDADNAQGLLKRVKDYMKTWCEKKGVDIKDILKYNSKYEMYFAENNSTYHIGTAQNTQFGRSRTITNLHMSEAAFYPHLDELLAGAMQAVVPDGRVIIETTANGFNAFKSFWDRTALGETPFTKHFYKASDFYDEEFLKRKEGELGRLFRQEYPETPLEAFITSGETYFKQEALEKYLEMVKHPIKEGVIYV
;
A
#
# COMPACT_ATOMS: atom_id res chain seq x y z
N MET A 1 -8.33 -5.69 11.15
CA MET A 1 -8.45 -4.27 11.58
C MET A 1 -9.87 -4.02 12.06
N ASN A 2 -10.05 -3.21 13.11
CA ASN A 2 -11.34 -3.02 13.79
C ASN A 2 -12.05 -1.77 13.23
N SER A 3 -13.39 -1.72 13.31
CA SER A 3 -14.25 -0.57 12.95
C SER A 3 -13.82 0.75 13.61
N GLY A 4 -13.05 0.67 14.70
CA GLY A 4 -12.45 1.81 15.40
C GLY A 4 -11.56 2.71 14.53
N TYR A 5 -10.79 2.17 13.57
CA TYR A 5 -9.94 3.01 12.72
C TYR A 5 -10.76 3.85 11.75
N LYS A 6 -11.82 3.30 11.15
CA LYS A 6 -12.75 4.06 10.31
C LYS A 6 -13.32 5.24 11.09
N GLY A 7 -13.92 4.98 12.25
CA GLY A 7 -14.52 6.02 13.08
C GLY A 7 -13.49 7.08 13.52
N TRP A 8 -12.26 6.67 13.83
CA TRP A 8 -11.20 7.61 14.19
C TRP A 8 -10.76 8.46 13.00
N ILE A 9 -10.50 7.88 11.84
CA ILE A 9 -10.06 8.61 10.64
C ILE A 9 -11.11 9.62 10.23
N GLU A 10 -12.35 9.18 10.04
CA GLU A 10 -13.43 10.05 9.55
C GLU A 10 -13.80 11.18 10.52
N LYS A 11 -13.53 11.00 11.81
CA LYS A 11 -13.76 12.03 12.83
C LYS A 11 -12.63 13.06 12.87
N ASN A 12 -11.40 12.62 12.69
CA ASN A 12 -10.23 13.44 13.03
C ASN A 12 -9.44 13.94 11.82
N LEU A 13 -9.52 13.29 10.65
CA LEU A 13 -8.66 13.61 9.51
C LEU A 13 -9.44 14.23 8.34
N ASP A 14 -8.77 15.13 7.64
CA ASP A 14 -9.20 15.69 6.36
C ASP A 14 -8.16 15.31 5.30
N ILE A 15 -8.55 15.32 4.03
CA ILE A 15 -7.71 14.95 2.88
C ILE A 15 -7.98 15.90 1.73
N VAL A 16 -6.96 16.15 0.91
CA VAL A 16 -7.11 16.90 -0.35
C VAL A 16 -7.69 15.97 -1.40
N ASP A 17 -8.85 16.31 -1.95
CA ASP A 17 -9.52 15.54 -2.99
C ASP A 17 -8.93 15.79 -4.40
N LYS A 18 -9.50 15.13 -5.42
CA LYS A 18 -9.05 15.28 -6.81
C LYS A 18 -9.33 16.67 -7.39
N SER A 19 -10.16 17.49 -6.75
CA SER A 19 -10.40 18.90 -7.11
C SER A 19 -9.43 19.87 -6.42
N GLY A 20 -8.53 19.35 -5.57
CA GLY A 20 -7.60 20.15 -4.80
C GLY A 20 -8.21 20.76 -3.53
N GLN A 21 -9.40 20.34 -3.13
CA GLN A 21 -10.08 20.86 -1.95
C GLN A 21 -9.80 19.99 -0.72
N LEU A 22 -9.55 20.64 0.42
CA LEU A 22 -9.45 19.96 1.71
C LEU A 22 -10.85 19.60 2.21
N VAL A 23 -11.12 18.30 2.31
CA VAL A 23 -12.43 17.75 2.69
C VAL A 23 -12.29 16.70 3.79
N PRO A 24 -13.35 16.39 4.56
CA PRO A 24 -13.29 15.30 5.52
C PRO A 24 -12.86 13.98 4.88
N PHE A 25 -11.92 13.26 5.52
CA PHE A 25 -11.46 11.99 4.99
C PHE A 25 -12.48 10.89 5.27
N LYS A 26 -13.49 10.79 4.39
CA LYS A 26 -14.43 9.69 4.33
C LYS A 26 -13.86 8.52 3.56
N LEU A 27 -13.92 7.33 4.16
CA LEU A 27 -13.40 6.14 3.52
C LEU A 27 -14.29 5.78 2.35
N ASN A 28 -13.67 5.47 1.21
CA ASN A 28 -14.39 4.92 0.09
C ASN A 28 -14.76 3.44 0.33
N PRO A 29 -15.66 2.84 -0.47
CA PRO A 29 -16.14 1.48 -0.22
C PRO A 29 -15.04 0.41 -0.13
N ILE A 30 -14.02 0.47 -0.99
CA ILE A 30 -12.91 -0.51 -0.97
C ILE A 30 -11.97 -0.33 0.22
N GLN A 31 -11.75 0.92 0.66
CA GLN A 31 -10.98 1.22 1.87
C GLN A 31 -11.71 0.71 3.12
N GLU A 32 -13.03 0.91 3.19
CA GLU A 32 -13.86 0.39 4.26
C GLU A 32 -13.88 -1.14 4.25
N LYS A 33 -14.06 -1.76 3.08
CA LYS A 33 -14.03 -3.21 2.92
C LYS A 33 -12.70 -3.78 3.41
N PHE A 34 -11.57 -3.17 3.02
CA PHE A 34 -10.26 -3.57 3.54
C PHE A 34 -10.20 -3.49 5.06
N LEU A 35 -10.62 -2.38 5.68
CA LEU A 35 -10.54 -2.22 7.13
C LEU A 35 -11.48 -3.10 7.95
N THR A 36 -12.60 -3.54 7.38
CA THR A 36 -13.69 -4.15 8.15
C THR A 36 -13.96 -5.61 7.80
N GLN A 37 -13.62 -6.03 6.57
CA GLN A 37 -13.95 -7.35 6.05
C GLN A 37 -12.70 -8.12 5.63
N ASP A 38 -11.81 -7.49 4.85
CA ASP A 38 -10.72 -8.22 4.20
C ASP A 38 -9.44 -8.30 5.05
N THR A 39 -9.21 -7.34 5.94
CA THR A 39 -8.03 -7.26 6.82
C THR A 39 -7.79 -8.51 7.66
N THR A 40 -6.51 -8.81 7.88
CA THR A 40 -6.08 -9.97 8.67
C THR A 40 -5.44 -9.60 10.01
N ASN A 41 -4.75 -10.57 10.61
CA ASN A 41 -3.97 -10.43 11.85
C ASN A 41 -2.73 -9.53 11.69
N GLY A 42 -2.58 -8.82 10.57
CA GLY A 42 -1.62 -7.75 10.40
C GLY A 42 -0.58 -7.96 9.29
N LYS A 43 -0.74 -8.91 8.37
CA LYS A 43 0.18 -9.08 7.23
C LYS A 43 -0.61 -9.18 5.94
N ASP A 44 -0.70 -8.06 5.23
CA ASP A 44 -1.57 -7.90 4.07
C ASP A 44 -0.75 -7.49 2.83
N ILE A 45 -1.05 -8.11 1.69
CA ILE A 45 -0.51 -7.72 0.37
C ILE A 45 -1.67 -7.30 -0.54
N ILE A 46 -1.58 -6.08 -1.06
CA ILE A 46 -2.64 -5.42 -1.82
C ILE A 46 -2.15 -5.16 -3.24
N LEU A 47 -2.77 -5.83 -4.21
CA LEU A 47 -2.66 -5.47 -5.61
C LEU A 47 -3.89 -4.66 -6.00
N LYS A 48 -3.69 -3.53 -6.67
CA LYS A 48 -4.77 -2.57 -6.95
C LYS A 48 -4.68 -1.89 -8.30
N ALA A 49 -5.82 -1.41 -8.78
CA ALA A 49 -5.87 -0.41 -9.85
C ALA A 49 -5.32 0.95 -9.38
N ARG A 50 -4.95 1.82 -10.34
CA ARG A 50 -4.36 3.13 -10.02
C ARG A 50 -5.33 4.04 -9.26
N GLN A 51 -4.76 4.86 -8.37
CA GLN A 51 -5.42 5.97 -7.67
C GLN A 51 -6.66 5.60 -6.80
N GLN A 52 -6.66 4.42 -6.19
CA GLN A 52 -7.71 3.98 -5.26
C GLN A 52 -7.55 4.48 -3.80
N GLY A 53 -6.43 5.13 -3.48
CA GLY A 53 -6.23 5.80 -2.19
C GLY A 53 -5.81 4.90 -1.02
N PHE A 54 -5.28 3.69 -1.27
CA PHE A 54 -4.82 2.80 -0.20
C PHE A 54 -3.68 3.38 0.63
N SER A 55 -2.69 4.04 0.02
CA SER A 55 -1.62 4.70 0.78
C SER A 55 -2.15 5.80 1.71
N SER A 56 -3.21 6.51 1.31
CA SER A 56 -3.90 7.49 2.16
C SER A 56 -4.55 6.83 3.38
N LEU A 57 -5.22 5.70 3.19
CA LEU A 57 -5.84 4.90 4.26
C LEU A 57 -4.78 4.38 5.23
N ILE A 58 -3.75 3.70 4.73
CA ILE A 58 -2.69 3.06 5.52
C ILE A 58 -1.97 4.12 6.37
N ASN A 59 -1.64 5.26 5.77
CA ASN A 59 -1.04 6.39 6.49
C ASN A 59 -1.95 6.92 7.60
N GLY A 60 -3.27 6.97 7.39
CA GLY A 60 -4.23 7.37 8.42
C GLY A 60 -4.31 6.37 9.58
N VAL A 61 -4.29 5.06 9.29
CA VAL A 61 -4.25 4.00 10.31
C VAL A 61 -2.96 4.07 11.13
N PHE A 62 -1.82 4.24 10.47
CA PHE A 62 -0.52 4.31 11.14
C PHE A 62 -0.42 5.59 11.98
N LEU A 63 -1.03 6.69 11.52
CA LEU A 63 -1.12 7.91 12.31
C LEU A 63 -2.00 7.77 13.55
N ALA A 64 -3.10 7.03 13.45
CA ALA A 64 -3.92 6.70 14.61
C ALA A 64 -3.09 5.94 15.66
N ASP A 65 -2.29 4.96 15.23
CA ASP A 65 -1.37 4.25 16.12
C ASP A 65 -0.30 5.18 16.71
N PHE A 66 0.33 6.02 15.88
CA PHE A 66 1.31 7.03 16.29
C PHE A 66 0.83 7.97 17.41
N LEU A 67 -0.45 8.34 17.37
CA LEU A 67 -1.06 9.25 18.34
C LEU A 67 -1.65 8.55 19.56
N MET A 68 -2.18 7.34 19.39
CA MET A 68 -3.04 6.71 20.39
C MET A 68 -2.36 5.55 21.13
N LYS A 69 -1.23 5.04 20.64
CA LYS A 69 -0.52 3.90 21.24
C LYS A 69 0.92 4.28 21.57
N PRO A 70 1.40 4.06 22.81
CA PRO A 70 2.78 4.39 23.17
C PRO A 70 3.77 3.44 22.50
N ASN A 71 4.99 3.94 22.30
CA ASN A 71 6.13 3.18 21.77
C ASN A 71 5.90 2.63 20.34
N THR A 72 5.14 3.33 19.50
CA THR A 72 4.93 2.89 18.12
C THR A 72 6.05 3.34 17.22
N TYR A 73 6.51 2.43 16.37
CA TYR A 73 7.51 2.72 15.36
C TYR A 73 6.95 2.41 13.98
N ASN A 74 6.49 3.46 13.29
CA ASN A 74 5.94 3.38 11.94
C ASN A 74 7.06 3.59 10.92
N VAL A 75 7.19 2.64 9.99
CA VAL A 75 8.11 2.69 8.87
C VAL A 75 7.33 2.63 7.58
N VAL A 76 7.58 3.59 6.70
CA VAL A 76 7.08 3.58 5.34
C VAL A 76 8.26 3.51 4.38
N ILE A 77 8.21 2.60 3.43
CA ILE A 77 9.16 2.48 2.34
C ILE A 77 8.40 2.87 1.07
N ALA A 78 8.99 3.74 0.26
CA ALA A 78 8.51 4.05 -1.09
C ALA A 78 9.56 3.60 -2.12
N ASP A 79 9.17 3.53 -3.38
CA ASP A 79 10.03 3.26 -4.52
C ASP A 79 11.13 4.32 -4.68
N ASP A 80 10.79 5.61 -4.53
CA ASP A 80 11.74 6.72 -4.64
C ASP A 80 11.61 7.78 -3.53
N ALA A 81 12.53 8.75 -3.55
CA ALA A 81 12.64 9.78 -2.53
C ALA A 81 11.50 10.82 -2.57
N ASP A 82 10.91 11.07 -3.73
CA ASP A 82 9.85 12.06 -3.90
C ASP A 82 8.51 11.48 -3.47
N ASN A 83 8.23 10.23 -3.84
CA ASN A 83 7.09 9.46 -3.35
C ASN A 83 7.16 9.28 -1.82
N ALA A 84 8.34 8.94 -1.28
CA ALA A 84 8.57 8.91 0.17
C ALA A 84 8.19 10.26 0.83
N GLN A 85 8.69 11.37 0.33
CA GLN A 85 8.37 12.68 0.91
C GLN A 85 6.89 13.05 0.76
N GLY A 86 6.26 12.72 -0.37
CA GLY A 86 4.84 12.95 -0.61
C GLY A 86 3.95 12.19 0.38
N LEU A 87 4.31 10.94 0.69
CA LEU A 87 3.61 10.13 1.69
C LEU A 87 3.74 10.74 3.09
N LEU A 88 4.93 11.15 3.53
CA LEU A 88 5.09 11.78 4.84
C LEU A 88 4.42 13.17 4.88
N LYS A 89 4.47 13.94 3.79
CA LYS A 89 3.73 15.20 3.69
C LYS A 89 2.23 14.98 3.94
N ARG A 90 1.63 13.94 3.35
CA ARG A 90 0.22 13.60 3.62
C ARG A 90 -0.05 13.32 5.09
N VAL A 91 0.84 12.58 5.76
CA VAL A 91 0.73 12.33 7.21
C VAL A 91 0.83 13.64 8.00
N LYS A 92 1.70 14.57 7.59
CA LYS A 92 1.79 15.90 8.21
C LYS A 92 0.54 16.74 7.98
N ASP A 93 -0.05 16.66 6.80
CA ASP A 93 -1.32 17.33 6.50
C ASP A 93 -2.44 16.78 7.41
N TYR A 94 -2.51 15.45 7.60
CA TYR A 94 -3.41 14.82 8.57
C TYR A 94 -3.16 15.29 10.00
N MET A 95 -1.89 15.38 10.42
CA MET A 95 -1.52 15.89 11.74
C MET A 95 -1.95 17.34 11.94
N LYS A 96 -1.79 18.18 10.93
CA LYS A 96 -2.23 19.57 10.96
C LYS A 96 -3.74 19.65 11.23
N THR A 97 -4.55 18.95 10.45
CA THR A 97 -6.00 18.90 10.66
C THR A 97 -6.37 18.33 12.02
N TRP A 98 -5.72 17.26 12.47
CA TRP A 98 -5.96 16.68 13.79
C TRP A 98 -5.67 17.71 14.89
N CYS A 99 -4.54 18.42 14.82
CA CYS A 99 -4.16 19.46 15.77
C CYS A 99 -5.17 20.60 15.81
N GLU A 100 -5.61 21.09 14.64
CA GLU A 100 -6.64 22.13 14.50
C GLU A 100 -7.95 21.71 15.19
N LYS A 101 -8.42 20.47 14.94
CA LYS A 101 -9.64 19.94 15.58
C LYS A 101 -9.50 19.72 17.08
N LYS A 102 -8.28 19.55 17.59
CA LYS A 102 -7.99 19.39 19.02
C LYS A 102 -7.66 20.72 19.73
N GLY A 103 -7.44 21.79 18.98
CA GLY A 103 -7.02 23.07 19.53
C GLY A 103 -5.61 23.03 20.13
N VAL A 104 -4.69 22.24 19.54
CA VAL A 104 -3.29 22.13 19.97
C VAL A 104 -2.35 22.59 18.87
N ASP A 105 -1.16 23.11 19.21
CA ASP A 105 -0.13 23.41 18.21
C ASP A 105 0.68 22.13 17.91
N ILE A 106 0.91 21.84 16.63
CA ILE A 106 1.72 20.71 16.19
C ILE A 106 3.14 20.74 16.76
N LYS A 107 3.68 21.92 17.08
CA LYS A 107 5.00 22.09 17.70
C LYS A 107 5.05 21.62 19.15
N ASP A 108 3.91 21.65 19.83
CA ASP A 108 3.79 21.15 21.21
C ASP A 108 3.68 19.61 21.22
N ILE A 109 3.23 19.02 20.11
CA ILE A 109 3.10 17.58 19.94
C ILE A 109 4.41 16.95 19.41
N LEU A 110 4.96 17.49 18.33
CA LEU A 110 6.11 16.90 17.65
C LEU A 110 7.42 17.50 18.14
N LYS A 111 8.25 16.67 18.80
CA LYS A 111 9.62 17.04 19.16
C LYS A 111 10.52 17.12 17.93
N TYR A 112 10.35 16.20 16.97
CA TYR A 112 11.02 16.25 15.67
C TYR A 112 9.99 16.21 14.55
N ASN A 113 10.18 17.07 13.54
CA ASN A 113 9.35 17.16 12.35
C ASN A 113 10.23 17.54 11.15
N SER A 114 10.86 16.54 10.53
CA SER A 114 11.82 16.69 9.44
C SER A 114 11.27 16.18 8.11
N LYS A 115 12.05 16.30 7.04
CA LYS A 115 11.68 15.80 5.71
C LYS A 115 11.40 14.28 5.68
N TYR A 116 11.99 13.52 6.59
CA TYR A 116 11.93 12.04 6.60
C TYR A 116 11.39 11.44 7.90
N GLU A 117 11.22 12.23 8.95
CA GLU A 117 10.83 11.72 10.27
C GLU A 117 9.89 12.66 11.01
N MET A 118 8.89 12.10 11.70
CA MET A 118 8.19 12.75 12.80
C MET A 118 8.40 11.96 14.09
N TYR A 119 8.59 12.67 15.20
CA TYR A 119 8.74 12.07 16.52
C TYR A 119 7.86 12.77 17.55
N PHE A 120 6.97 12.00 18.17
CA PHE A 120 6.12 12.44 19.27
C PHE A 120 6.71 11.93 20.59
N ALA A 121 7.31 12.84 21.35
CA ALA A 121 8.08 12.49 22.54
C ALA A 121 7.21 11.92 23.67
N GLU A 122 6.02 12.47 23.91
CA GLU A 122 5.16 12.01 25.01
C GLU A 122 4.69 10.58 24.81
N ASN A 123 4.42 10.20 23.56
CA ASN A 123 3.97 8.85 23.19
C ASN A 123 5.14 7.93 22.77
N ASN A 124 6.39 8.41 22.87
CA ASN A 124 7.60 7.76 22.36
C ASN A 124 7.39 7.10 20.97
N SER A 125 6.72 7.83 20.08
CA SER A 125 6.25 7.28 18.81
C SER A 125 6.95 7.95 17.65
N THR A 126 7.33 7.17 16.65
CA THR A 126 8.07 7.63 15.47
C THR A 126 7.32 7.30 14.20
N TYR A 127 7.37 8.20 13.23
CA TYR A 127 6.94 7.98 11.86
C TYR A 127 8.11 8.26 10.94
N HIS A 128 8.73 7.22 10.39
CA HIS A 128 9.95 7.32 9.60
C HIS A 128 9.70 6.84 8.17
N ILE A 129 10.17 7.60 7.19
CA ILE A 129 10.02 7.26 5.78
C ILE A 129 11.36 7.14 5.08
N GLY A 130 11.45 6.21 4.14
CA GLY A 130 12.65 5.99 3.35
C GLY A 130 12.33 5.36 2.01
N THR A 131 13.39 5.00 1.30
CA THR A 131 13.31 4.58 -0.10
C THR A 131 13.82 3.16 -0.27
N ALA A 132 13.25 2.43 -1.22
CA ALA A 132 13.69 1.10 -1.63
C ALA A 132 15.11 1.09 -2.25
N GLN A 133 15.67 2.25 -2.59
CA GLN A 133 17.07 2.35 -3.02
C GLN A 133 18.07 2.05 -1.89
N ASN A 134 17.66 2.17 -0.62
CA ASN A 134 18.50 1.83 0.52
C ASN A 134 18.08 0.49 1.11
N THR A 135 18.78 -0.59 0.73
CA THR A 135 18.47 -1.96 1.18
C THR A 135 18.62 -2.15 2.69
N GLN A 136 19.32 -1.26 3.39
CA GLN A 136 19.46 -1.28 4.85
C GLN A 136 18.31 -0.56 5.57
N PHE A 137 17.47 0.17 4.83
CA PHE A 137 16.34 0.89 5.41
C PHE A 137 15.29 -0.10 5.95
N GLY A 138 14.78 0.18 7.14
CA GLY A 138 13.82 -0.71 7.81
C GLY A 138 14.44 -1.95 8.45
N ARG A 139 15.76 -2.16 8.40
CA ARG A 139 16.44 -3.29 9.06
C ARG A 139 16.80 -3.05 10.53
N SER A 140 16.63 -1.83 11.01
CA SER A 140 16.97 -1.40 12.37
C SER A 140 15.74 -0.95 13.13
N ARG A 141 15.73 -1.13 14.46
CA ARG A 141 14.68 -0.76 15.42
C ARG A 141 13.50 -1.76 15.48
N THR A 142 12.64 -1.56 16.46
CA THR A 142 11.49 -2.42 16.80
C THR A 142 10.24 -1.94 16.07
N ILE A 143 10.07 -2.32 14.80
CA ILE A 143 9.00 -1.81 13.93
C ILE A 143 7.65 -2.35 14.38
N THR A 144 6.71 -1.44 14.64
CA THR A 144 5.32 -1.79 14.98
C THR A 144 4.45 -1.86 13.73
N ASN A 145 4.68 -0.95 12.79
CA ASN A 145 3.89 -0.82 11.57
C ASN A 145 4.83 -0.59 10.38
N LEU A 146 4.79 -1.49 9.40
CA LEU A 146 5.55 -1.43 8.16
C LEU A 146 4.61 -1.25 6.98
N HIS A 147 4.85 -0.24 6.15
CA HIS A 147 4.14 -0.02 4.91
C HIS A 147 5.14 0.02 3.75
N MET A 148 5.03 -0.92 2.81
CA MET A 148 5.82 -0.93 1.58
C MET A 148 4.91 -0.48 0.44
N SER A 149 5.00 0.80 0.08
CA SER A 149 4.18 1.45 -0.94
C SER A 149 4.81 1.31 -2.32
N GLU A 150 4.01 0.93 -3.31
CA GLU A 150 4.42 0.64 -4.70
C GLU A 150 5.55 -0.40 -4.78
N ALA A 151 5.41 -1.49 -4.01
CA ALA A 151 6.44 -2.52 -3.85
C ALA A 151 6.83 -3.27 -5.13
N ALA A 152 5.98 -3.30 -6.17
CA ALA A 152 6.35 -3.91 -7.46
C ALA A 152 7.40 -3.10 -8.23
N PHE A 153 7.77 -1.91 -7.77
CA PHE A 153 8.77 -1.05 -8.40
C PHE A 153 10.11 -1.08 -7.66
N TYR A 154 10.27 -1.95 -6.66
CA TYR A 154 11.49 -2.00 -5.86
C TYR A 154 12.58 -2.81 -6.57
N PRO A 155 13.82 -2.29 -6.69
CA PRO A 155 14.89 -3.00 -7.39
C PRO A 155 15.35 -4.27 -6.64
N HIS A 156 15.26 -4.28 -5.30
CA HIS A 156 15.71 -5.37 -4.43
C HIS A 156 14.62 -5.77 -3.43
N LEU A 157 13.40 -6.02 -3.92
CA LEU A 157 12.22 -6.29 -3.08
C LEU A 157 12.46 -7.40 -2.05
N ASP A 158 13.01 -8.54 -2.47
CA ASP A 158 13.19 -9.70 -1.58
C ASP A 158 14.13 -9.40 -0.41
N GLU A 159 15.25 -8.72 -0.68
CA GLU A 159 16.22 -8.33 0.35
C GLU A 159 15.66 -7.29 1.33
N LEU A 160 14.91 -6.31 0.81
CA LEU A 160 14.25 -5.30 1.63
C LEU A 160 13.17 -5.91 2.50
N LEU A 161 12.30 -6.72 1.90
CA LEU A 161 11.22 -7.38 2.61
C LEU A 161 11.78 -8.31 3.68
N ALA A 162 12.76 -9.16 3.35
CA ALA A 162 13.40 -10.04 4.32
C ALA A 162 14.00 -9.25 5.49
N GLY A 163 14.76 -8.18 5.21
CA GLY A 163 15.38 -7.35 6.23
C GLY A 163 14.36 -6.61 7.11
N ALA A 164 13.34 -5.99 6.50
CA ALA A 164 12.34 -5.24 7.22
C ALA A 164 11.43 -6.12 8.07
N MET A 165 11.06 -7.31 7.56
CA MET A 165 10.24 -8.28 8.29
C MET A 165 10.90 -8.77 9.57
N GLN A 166 12.23 -8.89 9.63
CA GLN A 166 12.95 -9.28 10.85
C GLN A 166 12.93 -8.19 11.93
N ALA A 167 12.74 -6.93 11.54
CA ALA A 167 12.63 -5.81 12.46
C ALA A 167 11.20 -5.59 12.99
N VAL A 168 10.19 -6.20 12.36
CA VAL A 168 8.79 -6.10 12.77
C VAL A 168 8.55 -6.96 14.03
N VAL A 169 7.90 -6.38 15.03
CA VAL A 169 7.51 -7.09 16.26
C VAL A 169 6.51 -8.22 15.97
N PRO A 170 6.40 -9.25 16.84
CA PRO A 170 5.53 -10.40 16.59
C PRO A 170 4.08 -10.04 16.21
N ASP A 171 3.48 -9.07 16.92
CA ASP A 171 2.12 -8.57 16.69
C ASP A 171 2.07 -7.32 15.79
N GLY A 172 3.17 -7.04 15.09
CA GLY A 172 3.34 -5.88 14.24
C GLY A 172 2.55 -6.00 12.95
N ARG A 173 2.21 -4.84 12.37
CA ARG A 173 1.49 -4.76 11.11
C ARG A 173 2.46 -4.58 9.94
N VAL A 174 2.20 -5.28 8.85
CA VAL A 174 2.89 -5.16 7.58
C VAL A 174 1.85 -5.08 6.48
N ILE A 175 1.88 -3.98 5.73
CA ILE A 175 1.02 -3.79 4.56
C ILE A 175 1.93 -3.51 3.37
N ILE A 176 1.86 -4.39 2.38
CA ILE A 176 2.51 -4.21 1.09
C ILE A 176 1.41 -3.82 0.11
N GLU A 177 1.53 -2.69 -0.56
CA GLU A 177 0.55 -2.27 -1.56
C GLU A 177 1.25 -1.82 -2.83
N THR A 178 0.66 -2.12 -3.99
CA THR A 178 1.24 -1.72 -5.28
C THR A 178 0.24 -1.83 -6.41
N THR A 179 0.53 -1.12 -7.49
CA THR A 179 0.05 -1.50 -8.84
C THR A 179 0.97 -2.57 -9.44
N ALA A 180 0.49 -3.32 -10.44
CA ALA A 180 1.30 -4.36 -11.08
C ALA A 180 2.45 -3.75 -11.92
N ASN A 181 3.55 -4.50 -12.02
CA ASN A 181 4.70 -4.13 -12.84
C ASN A 181 5.34 -5.37 -13.50
N GLY A 182 4.55 -6.06 -14.32
CA GLY A 182 4.99 -7.24 -15.05
C GLY A 182 5.27 -8.45 -14.14
N PHE A 183 6.00 -9.41 -14.71
CA PHE A 183 6.38 -10.66 -14.03
C PHE A 183 7.73 -10.51 -13.33
N ASN A 184 7.75 -9.75 -12.23
CA ASN A 184 8.95 -9.48 -11.43
C ASN A 184 8.90 -10.14 -10.05
N ALA A 185 9.83 -9.78 -9.14
CA ALA A 185 9.89 -10.31 -7.78
C ALA A 185 8.57 -10.18 -7.01
N PHE A 186 7.82 -9.09 -7.21
CA PHE A 186 6.51 -8.93 -6.58
C PHE A 186 5.50 -9.94 -7.12
N LYS A 187 5.50 -10.24 -8.43
CA LYS A 187 4.64 -11.29 -9.01
C LYS A 187 4.98 -12.65 -8.41
N SER A 188 6.27 -13.00 -8.31
CA SER A 188 6.69 -14.24 -7.65
C SER A 188 6.21 -14.30 -6.20
N PHE A 189 6.35 -13.21 -5.45
CA PHE A 189 5.87 -13.13 -4.07
C PHE A 189 4.33 -13.21 -3.96
N TRP A 190 3.61 -12.59 -4.88
CA TRP A 190 2.15 -12.67 -4.99
C TRP A 190 1.68 -14.10 -5.25
N ASP A 191 2.32 -14.82 -6.16
CA ASP A 191 1.99 -16.22 -6.48
C ASP A 191 2.26 -17.15 -5.31
N ARG A 192 3.43 -17.02 -4.67
CA ARG A 192 3.76 -17.76 -3.45
C ARG A 192 2.75 -17.50 -2.33
N THR A 193 2.29 -16.25 -2.19
CA THR A 193 1.22 -15.90 -1.24
C THR A 193 -0.10 -16.56 -1.63
N ALA A 194 -0.44 -16.62 -2.91
CA ALA A 194 -1.63 -17.33 -3.38
C ALA A 194 -1.59 -18.84 -3.12
N LEU A 195 -0.39 -19.43 -3.07
CA LEU A 195 -0.14 -20.83 -2.72
C LEU A 195 -0.05 -21.09 -1.19
N GLY A 196 -0.12 -20.05 -0.35
CA GLY A 196 0.00 -20.17 1.10
C GLY A 196 1.43 -20.34 1.60
N GLU A 197 2.44 -20.05 0.78
CA GLU A 197 3.86 -20.17 1.12
C GLU A 197 4.42 -18.94 1.85
N THR A 198 3.59 -17.92 2.06
CA THR A 198 3.95 -16.70 2.80
C THR A 198 2.92 -16.48 3.92
N PRO A 199 3.27 -15.74 4.99
CA PRO A 199 2.32 -15.41 6.06
C PRO A 199 1.35 -14.29 5.69
N PHE A 200 1.35 -13.81 4.44
CA PHE A 200 0.54 -12.67 4.01
C PHE A 200 -0.83 -13.13 3.51
N THR A 201 -1.80 -12.24 3.65
CA THR A 201 -3.11 -12.41 3.00
C THR A 201 -3.22 -11.51 1.80
N LYS A 202 -3.65 -12.09 0.68
CA LYS A 202 -3.79 -11.39 -0.60
C LYS A 202 -5.11 -10.65 -0.72
N HIS A 203 -5.03 -9.43 -1.22
CA HIS A 203 -6.18 -8.59 -1.55
C HIS A 203 -6.00 -8.02 -2.94
N PHE A 204 -7.00 -8.22 -3.79
CA PHE A 204 -7.04 -7.58 -5.10
C PHE A 204 -8.25 -6.65 -5.17
N TYR A 205 -8.02 -5.39 -5.50
CA TYR A 205 -9.07 -4.39 -5.71
C TYR A 205 -9.05 -3.95 -7.18
N LYS A 206 -10.02 -4.46 -7.93
CA LYS A 206 -10.16 -4.18 -9.36
C LYS A 206 -10.67 -2.77 -9.61
N ALA A 207 -10.56 -2.30 -10.85
CA ALA A 207 -10.97 -0.95 -11.20
C ALA A 207 -12.47 -0.71 -10.96
N SER A 208 -13.34 -1.64 -11.37
CA SER A 208 -14.79 -1.55 -11.18
C SER A 208 -15.28 -1.65 -9.73
N ASP A 209 -14.41 -1.99 -8.77
CA ASP A 209 -14.77 -1.90 -7.34
C ASP A 209 -14.80 -0.44 -6.85
N PHE A 210 -14.17 0.49 -7.57
CA PHE A 210 -14.00 1.89 -7.17
C PHE A 210 -14.50 2.90 -8.19
N TYR A 211 -14.28 2.64 -9.48
CA TYR A 211 -14.68 3.53 -10.56
C TYR A 211 -16.01 3.09 -11.16
N ASP A 212 -16.87 4.06 -11.46
CA ASP A 212 -18.10 3.81 -12.20
C ASP A 212 -17.84 3.48 -13.68
N GLU A 213 -18.85 2.91 -14.32
CA GLU A 213 -18.76 2.45 -15.71
C GLU A 213 -18.52 3.61 -16.70
N GLU A 214 -19.08 4.79 -16.44
CA GLU A 214 -18.90 5.97 -17.30
C GLU A 214 -17.44 6.45 -17.29
N PHE A 215 -16.84 6.51 -16.10
CA PHE A 215 -15.44 6.83 -15.90
C PHE A 215 -14.55 5.83 -16.63
N LEU A 216 -14.81 4.53 -16.48
CA LEU A 216 -14.01 3.48 -17.10
C LEU A 216 -14.10 3.52 -18.63
N LYS A 217 -15.29 3.68 -19.21
CA LYS A 217 -15.46 3.85 -20.66
C LYS A 217 -14.71 5.05 -21.21
N ARG A 218 -14.76 6.19 -20.51
CA ARG A 218 -13.99 7.37 -20.89
C ARG A 218 -12.49 7.08 -20.87
N LYS A 219 -11.99 6.45 -19.79
CA LYS A 219 -10.57 6.09 -19.67
C LYS A 219 -10.10 5.06 -20.69
N GLU A 220 -10.97 4.12 -21.07
CA GLU A 220 -10.68 3.16 -22.13
C GLU A 220 -10.44 3.87 -23.47
N GLY A 221 -11.30 4.83 -23.82
CA GLY A 221 -11.13 5.65 -25.02
C GLY A 221 -9.87 6.54 -24.98
N GLU A 222 -9.50 7.05 -23.81
CA GLU A 222 -8.29 7.89 -23.63
C GLU A 222 -6.98 7.09 -23.70
N LEU A 223 -6.95 5.89 -23.09
CA LEU A 223 -5.72 5.15 -22.85
C LEU A 223 -5.46 4.02 -23.85
N GLY A 224 -6.48 3.54 -24.55
CA GLY A 224 -6.38 2.43 -25.49
C GLY A 224 -5.70 1.21 -24.86
N ARG A 225 -4.55 0.80 -25.40
CA ARG A 225 -3.79 -0.38 -24.92
C ARG A 225 -3.32 -0.26 -23.47
N LEU A 226 -3.12 0.95 -22.96
CA LEU A 226 -2.68 1.19 -21.58
C LEU A 226 -3.83 1.09 -20.57
N PHE A 227 -5.08 1.03 -21.03
CA PHE A 227 -6.23 1.00 -20.13
C PHE A 227 -6.17 -0.14 -19.12
N ARG A 228 -5.90 -1.37 -19.60
CA ARG A 228 -5.85 -2.58 -18.77
C ARG A 228 -4.70 -2.57 -17.76
N GLN A 229 -3.61 -1.86 -18.07
CA GLN A 229 -2.50 -1.65 -17.15
C GLN A 229 -2.89 -0.77 -15.97
N GLU A 230 -3.66 0.29 -16.25
CA GLU A 230 -4.07 1.28 -15.26
C GLU A 230 -5.30 0.85 -14.45
N TYR A 231 -6.22 0.14 -15.12
CA TYR A 231 -7.55 -0.23 -14.64
C TYR A 231 -7.87 -1.72 -14.88
N PRO A 232 -7.09 -2.65 -14.28
CA PRO A 232 -7.31 -4.09 -14.45
C PRO A 232 -8.56 -4.59 -13.71
N GLU A 233 -9.20 -5.62 -14.26
CA GLU A 233 -10.33 -6.34 -13.68
C GLU A 233 -9.92 -7.66 -13.02
N THR A 234 -8.73 -8.18 -13.33
CA THR A 234 -8.15 -9.37 -12.68
C THR A 234 -6.67 -9.18 -12.33
N PRO A 235 -6.12 -9.93 -11.34
CA PRO A 235 -4.69 -9.89 -11.05
C PRO A 235 -3.83 -10.27 -12.27
N LEU A 236 -4.25 -11.30 -13.01
CA LEU A 236 -3.51 -11.77 -14.18
C LEU A 236 -3.42 -10.69 -15.27
N GLU A 237 -4.54 -10.02 -15.56
CA GLU A 237 -4.58 -8.88 -16.47
C GLU A 237 -3.64 -7.77 -16.02
N ALA A 238 -3.67 -7.42 -14.72
CA ALA A 238 -2.76 -6.41 -14.16
C ALA A 238 -1.29 -6.75 -14.44
N PHE A 239 -0.88 -8.01 -14.23
CA PHE A 239 0.50 -8.43 -14.46
C PHE A 239 0.88 -8.56 -15.93
N ILE A 240 -0.01 -9.05 -16.81
CA ILE A 240 0.29 -9.22 -18.24
C ILE A 240 0.46 -7.88 -18.95
N THR A 241 -0.38 -6.92 -18.59
CA THR A 241 -0.48 -5.64 -19.30
C THR A 241 0.49 -4.59 -18.76
N SER A 242 1.21 -4.87 -17.68
CA SER A 242 2.18 -3.98 -17.05
C SER A 242 3.62 -4.48 -17.20
N GLY A 243 4.57 -3.59 -16.91
CA GLY A 243 6.01 -3.86 -16.97
C GLY A 243 6.56 -3.93 -18.40
N GLU A 244 7.88 -4.06 -18.51
CA GLU A 244 8.54 -4.28 -19.79
C GLU A 244 8.59 -5.77 -20.12
N THR A 245 7.82 -6.22 -21.10
CA THR A 245 7.87 -7.59 -21.60
C THR A 245 8.75 -7.65 -22.84
N TYR A 246 9.80 -8.49 -22.82
CA TYR A 246 10.62 -8.76 -24.02
C TYR A 246 9.81 -9.45 -25.13
N PHE A 247 8.73 -10.13 -24.74
CA PHE A 247 7.78 -10.76 -25.65
C PHE A 247 6.59 -9.84 -25.93
N LYS A 248 6.03 -9.92 -27.14
CA LYS A 248 4.79 -9.20 -27.48
C LYS A 248 3.65 -9.71 -26.60
N GLN A 249 2.96 -8.83 -25.89
CA GLN A 249 1.81 -9.17 -25.03
C GLN A 249 0.73 -9.97 -25.79
N GLU A 250 0.41 -9.58 -27.02
CA GLU A 250 -0.51 -10.28 -27.93
C GLU A 250 -0.12 -11.75 -28.15
N ALA A 251 1.19 -12.07 -28.16
CA ALA A 251 1.66 -13.43 -28.28
C ALA A 251 1.52 -14.20 -26.96
N LEU A 252 1.80 -13.56 -25.82
CA LEU A 252 1.63 -14.17 -24.49
C LEU A 252 0.18 -14.52 -24.20
N GLU A 253 -0.77 -13.63 -24.53
CA GLU A 253 -2.21 -13.90 -24.41
C GLU A 253 -2.61 -15.14 -25.22
N LYS A 254 -2.17 -15.21 -26.49
CA LYS A 254 -2.43 -16.36 -27.34
C LYS A 254 -1.82 -17.65 -26.79
N TYR A 255 -0.61 -17.60 -26.23
CA TYR A 255 -0.01 -18.79 -25.61
C TYR A 255 -0.79 -19.23 -24.38
N LEU A 256 -1.26 -18.30 -23.54
CA LEU A 256 -2.09 -18.62 -22.36
C LEU A 256 -3.38 -19.34 -22.73
N GLU A 257 -4.05 -18.95 -23.81
CA GLU A 257 -5.21 -19.66 -24.35
C GLU A 257 -4.87 -21.11 -24.77
N MET A 258 -3.62 -21.35 -25.18
CA MET A 258 -3.13 -22.66 -25.59
C MET A 258 -2.56 -23.49 -24.42
N VAL A 259 -2.33 -22.88 -23.25
CA VAL A 259 -1.82 -23.60 -22.08
C VAL A 259 -2.95 -24.48 -21.53
N LYS A 260 -2.71 -25.79 -21.49
CA LYS A 260 -3.62 -26.72 -20.81
C LYS A 260 -3.60 -26.44 -19.32
N HIS A 261 -4.78 -26.40 -18.69
CA HIS A 261 -4.88 -26.30 -17.24
C HIS A 261 -4.06 -27.41 -16.57
N PRO A 262 -3.35 -27.10 -15.48
CA PRO A 262 -2.56 -28.09 -14.77
C PRO A 262 -3.46 -29.23 -14.31
N ILE A 263 -2.99 -30.47 -14.51
CA ILE A 263 -3.74 -31.69 -14.12
C ILE A 263 -3.89 -31.74 -12.58
N LYS A 264 -2.99 -31.08 -11.84
CA LYS A 264 -3.05 -30.88 -10.40
C LYS A 264 -2.26 -29.62 -10.01
N GLU A 265 -2.81 -28.81 -9.13
CA GLU A 265 -2.11 -27.68 -8.50
C GLU A 265 -1.31 -28.18 -7.27
N GLY A 266 -0.08 -27.71 -7.09
CA GLY A 266 0.73 -27.98 -5.88
C GLY A 266 1.66 -29.21 -5.92
N VAL A 267 2.02 -29.74 -7.08
CA VAL A 267 2.98 -30.86 -7.18
C VAL A 267 4.14 -30.49 -8.10
N ILE A 268 5.32 -30.28 -7.54
CA ILE A 268 6.59 -30.27 -8.28
C ILE A 268 7.04 -31.72 -8.35
N TYR A 269 7.23 -32.26 -9.57
CA TYR A 269 7.94 -33.53 -9.74
C TYR A 269 9.40 -33.30 -9.34
N VAL A 270 9.85 -34.03 -8.31
CA VAL A 270 11.26 -34.13 -7.92
C VAL A 270 12.01 -34.99 -8.94
#